data_AF-A0A7J4IIP4-F1
#
_entry.id   AF-A0A7J4IIP4-F1
#
_cell.length_a   1.000
_cell.length_b   1.000
_cell.length_c   1.000
_cell.angle_alpha   90.00
_cell.angle_beta   90.00
_cell.angle_gamma   90.00
#
_symmetry.space_group_name_H-M   'P 1'
#
loop_
_entity.id
_entity.type
_entity.pdbx_description
1 polymer ?
#
loop_
_entity_poly.entity_id
_entity_poly.type
_entity_poly.pdbx_seq_one_letter_code
_entity_poly.pdbx_strand_id
1 'polypeptide(L)' 'MKGTDRAKGPGASAGIGLAIGVALGLVFGTMIDQLGLGIALGAALGLVFGSVVEHSRKDTVTKE' A
#
# COMPACT_ATOMS: atom_id res chain seq x y z
N MET A 1 -13.08 18.70 -14.02
CA MET A 1 -11.83 17.96 -13.71
C MET A 1 -12.18 16.81 -12.77
N LYS A 2 -12.15 15.56 -13.25
CA LYS A 2 -12.40 14.36 -12.41
C LYS A 2 -11.16 13.47 -12.51
N GLY A 3 -10.10 13.90 -11.83
CA GLY A 3 -8.95 13.07 -11.55
C GLY A 3 -9.32 12.16 -10.39
N THR A 4 -9.56 10.89 -10.68
CA THR A 4 -9.55 9.82 -9.67
C THR A 4 -9.36 8.53 -10.47
N ASP A 5 -8.12 8.41 -10.93
CA ASP A 5 -7.59 7.32 -11.72
C ASP A 5 -7.91 5.97 -11.10
N ARG A 6 -8.46 5.11 -11.94
CA ARG A 6 -8.83 3.74 -11.61
C ARG A 6 -7.56 2.91 -11.42
N ALA A 7 -7.22 2.59 -10.18
CA ALA A 7 -6.23 1.55 -9.87
C ALA A 7 -6.94 0.32 -9.27
N LYS A 8 -7.73 -0.38 -10.07
CA LYS A 8 -8.27 -1.71 -9.72
C LYS A 8 -7.92 -2.70 -10.82
N GLY A 9 -6.63 -2.96 -10.97
CA GLY A 9 -6.10 -4.11 -11.70
C GLY A 9 -5.74 -5.25 -10.74
N PRO A 10 -5.37 -6.45 -11.23
CA PRO A 10 -4.93 -7.61 -10.44
C PRO A 10 -3.67 -7.43 -9.55
N GLY A 11 -3.26 -6.18 -9.28
CA GLY A 11 -2.30 -5.74 -8.27
C GLY A 11 -2.92 -4.81 -7.22
N ALA A 12 -4.26 -4.84 -7.09
CA ALA A 12 -5.02 -3.98 -6.19
C ALA A 12 -4.58 -4.12 -4.73
N SER A 13 -4.13 -5.30 -4.30
CA SER A 13 -3.65 -5.54 -2.92
C SER A 13 -2.34 -4.82 -2.65
N ALA A 14 -1.42 -4.82 -3.61
CA ALA A 14 -0.17 -4.08 -3.51
C ALA A 14 -0.43 -2.56 -3.50
N GLY A 15 -1.37 -2.08 -4.32
CA GLY A 15 -1.79 -0.67 -4.32
C GLY A 15 -2.47 -0.25 -3.01
N ILE A 16 -3.32 -1.11 -2.44
CA ILE A 16 -3.97 -0.87 -1.14
C ILE A 16 -2.94 -0.88 -0.01
N GLY A 17 -2.01 -1.84 -0.01
CA GLY A 17 -0.91 -1.89 0.95
C GLY A 17 -0.05 -0.64 0.92
N LEU A 18 0.34 -0.18 -0.27
CA LEU A 18 1.08 1.07 -0.45
C LEU A 18 0.28 2.28 0.04
N ALA A 19 -1.00 2.40 -0.32
CA ALA A 19 -1.84 3.52 0.11
C ALA A 19 -1.97 3.60 1.63
N ILE A 20 -2.22 2.46 2.30
CA ILE A 20 -2.29 2.37 3.76
C ILE A 20 -0.93 2.69 4.38
N GLY A 21 0.14 2.11 3.85
CA GLY A 21 1.50 2.34 4.33
C GLY A 21 1.93 3.80 4.24
N VAL A 22 1.67 4.47 3.11
CA VAL A 22 1.97 5.91 2.94
C VAL A 22 1.11 6.78 3.85
N ALA A 23 -0.17 6.47 4.04
CA ALA A 23 -1.04 7.21 4.94
C ALA A 23 -0.55 7.13 6.40
N LEU A 24 -0.17 5.92 6.87
CA LEU A 24 0.42 5.74 8.18
C LEU A 24 1.79 6.41 8.28
N GLY A 25 2.63 6.27 7.26
CA GLY A 25 3.94 6.90 7.15
C GLY A 25 3.88 8.42 7.21
N LEU A 26 2.84 9.04 6.62
CA LEU A 26 2.58 10.47 6.75
C LEU A 26 2.29 10.87 8.20
N VAL A 27 1.40 10.14 8.89
CA VAL A 27 1.06 10.41 10.29
C VAL A 27 2.30 10.29 11.19
N PHE A 28 3.04 9.19 11.09
CA PHE A 28 4.27 9.02 11.86
C PHE A 28 5.38 9.99 11.46
N GLY A 29 5.50 10.31 10.17
CA GLY A 29 6.45 11.29 9.64
C GLY A 29 6.18 12.70 10.16
N THR A 30 4.91 13.10 10.29
CA THR A 30 4.54 14.39 10.91
C THR A 30 4.88 14.43 12.39
N MET A 31 4.78 13.31 13.11
CA MET A 31 5.07 13.24 14.55
C MET A 31 6.57 13.36 14.85
N ILE A 32 7.43 12.91 13.93
CA ILE A 32 8.89 12.90 14.07
C ILE A 32 9.51 14.15 13.39
N ASP A 33 8.67 15.07 12.88
CA ASP A 33 9.07 16.25 12.08
C ASP A 33 9.90 15.89 10.82
N GLN A 34 9.89 14.61 10.44
CA GLN A 34 10.69 14.02 9.37
C GLN A 34 9.78 13.27 8.38
N LEU A 35 8.99 14.06 7.64
CA LEU A 35 8.04 13.58 6.63
C LEU A 35 8.67 12.63 5.61
N GLY A 36 9.89 12.93 5.17
CA GLY A 36 10.60 12.11 4.18
C GLY A 36 10.88 10.69 4.69
N LEU A 37 11.30 10.56 5.96
CA LEU A 37 11.53 9.26 6.58
C LEU A 37 10.21 8.51 6.81
N GLY A 38 9.16 9.21 7.24
CA GLY A 38 7.84 8.63 7.44
C GLY A 38 7.24 8.06 6.16
N ILE A 39 7.28 8.82 5.06
CA ILE A 39 6.76 8.37 3.75
C ILE A 39 7.60 7.20 3.21
N ALA A 40 8.93 7.26 3.31
CA ALA A 40 9.81 6.18 2.83
C ALA A 40 9.57 4.87 3.59
N LEU A 41 9.52 4.93 4.93
CA LEU A 41 9.21 3.77 5.77
C LEU A 41 7.79 3.27 5.54
N GLY A 42 6.81 4.17 5.47
CA GLY A 42 5.42 3.84 5.21
C GLY A 42 5.22 3.14 3.86
N ALA A 43 5.82 3.67 2.79
CA ALA A 43 5.76 3.05 1.46
C ALA A 43 6.46 1.69 1.43
N ALA A 44 7.63 1.56 2.04
CA ALA A 44 8.37 0.30 2.12
C ALA A 44 7.57 -0.78 2.86
N LEU A 45 7.02 -0.45 4.03
CA LEU A 45 6.19 -1.36 4.80
C LEU A 45 4.89 -1.68 4.04
N GLY A 46 4.22 -0.68 3.48
CA GLY A 46 2.98 -0.85 2.72
C GLY A 46 3.13 -1.79 1.51
N LEU A 47 4.25 -1.68 0.80
CA LEU A 47 4.59 -2.57 -0.31
C LEU A 47 4.89 -4.01 0.15
N VAL A 48 5.63 -4.17 1.25
CA VAL A 48 5.95 -5.50 1.82
C VAL A 48 4.67 -6.17 2.33
N PHE A 49 3.86 -5.48 3.12
CA PHE A 49 2.58 -6.02 3.59
C PHE A 49 1.60 -6.28 2.45
N GLY A 50 1.50 -5.36 1.48
CA GLY A 50 0.66 -5.54 0.30
C GLY A 50 1.06 -6.73 -0.55
N SER A 51 2.37 -6.99 -0.69
CA SER A 51 2.89 -8.13 -1.45
C SER A 51 2.74 -9.47 -0.71
N VAL A 52 2.92 -9.50 0.61
CA VAL A 52 2.67 -10.70 1.44
C VAL A 52 1.18 -11.09 1.43
N VAL A 53 0.28 -10.10 1.53
CA VAL A 53 -1.17 -10.32 1.46
C VAL A 53 -1.61 -10.78 0.07
N GLU A 54 -1.00 -10.23 -1.00
CA GLU A 54 -1.23 -10.69 -2.37
C GLU A 54 -0.80 -12.15 -2.56
N HIS A 55 0.36 -12.53 -2.02
CA HIS A 55 0.87 -13.89 -2.12
C HIS A 55 -0.07 -14.90 -1.45
N SER A 56 -0.73 -14.49 -0.36
CA SER A 56 -1.73 -15.33 0.33
C SER A 56 -3.09 -15.41 -0.39
N ARG A 57 -3.34 -14.58 -1.41
CA ARG A 57 -4.59 -14.61 -2.21
C ARG A 57 -4.46 -15.37 -3.52
N LYS A 58 -3.25 -15.75 -3.92
CA LYS A 58 -3.02 -16.47 -5.18
C LYS A 58 -3.39 -17.96 -5.11
N ASP A 59 -3.69 -18.48 -3.92
CA ASP A 59 -4.08 -19.88 -3.73
C ASP A 59 -5.59 -20.16 -3.76
N THR A 60 -6.45 -19.16 -3.95
CA THR A 60 -7.92 -19.36 -3.87
C THR A 60 -8.74 -18.84 -5.07
N VAL A 61 -8.14 -18.56 -6.23
CA VAL A 61 -8.89 -18.19 -7.46
C VAL A 61 -8.51 -19.08 -8.65
N THR A 62 -8.29 -20.38 -8.39
CA THR A 62 -8.34 -21.47 -9.39
C THR A 62 -8.97 -22.71 -8.75
N LYS A 63 -10.25 -22.56 -8.40
CA LYS A 63 -11.27 -23.54 -8.04
C LYS A 63 -12.40 -22.62 -7.59
N GLU A 64 -13.44 -22.38 -8.37
CA GLU A 64 -14.35 -23.34 -8.99
C GLU A 64 -14.95 -22.80 -10.30
#